data_AF-Q5S4N2-F1
#
_entry.id   AF-Q5S4N2-F1
#
_cell.length_a   1.000
_cell.length_b   1.000
_cell.length_c   1.000
_cell.angle_alpha   90.00
_cell.angle_beta   90.00
_cell.angle_gamma   90.00
#
_symmetry.space_group_name_H-M   'P 1'
#
loop_
_entity.id
_entity.type
_entity.pdbx_description
1 polymer ?
#
loop_
_entity_poly.entity_id
_entity_poly.type
_entity_poly.pdbx_seq_one_letter_code
_entity_poly.pdbx_strand_id
1 'polypeptide(L)'
;ETYETKTALMSLFGIPLWYFSQSPRVVIQPDIYPGNCWAFKGSQGYLVVRLSMMIHPAAFTLEHIPKTLSPTGNISSAPKDFAVYGLENEYQEEGQLLGQFTYDQDGESLQMFQALKRPDDTAFQIVELRIFSNWGHPEYTCLYRFRVHGEPVK
;
A
#
# COMPACT_ATOMS: atom_id res chain seq x y z
N GLU A 1 -6.31 11.54 -4.46
CA GLU A 1 -7.69 11.57 -3.92
C GLU A 1 -8.31 10.17 -4.01
N THR A 2 -9.17 9.82 -3.05
CA THR A 2 -9.87 8.51 -3.03
C THR A 2 -10.75 8.35 -4.27
N TYR A 3 -10.62 7.21 -4.94
CA TYR A 3 -11.43 6.86 -6.10
C TYR A 3 -12.55 5.91 -5.70
N GLU A 4 -13.77 6.20 -6.16
CA GLU A 4 -14.91 5.32 -5.93
C GLU A 4 -14.92 4.17 -6.94
N THR A 5 -14.42 3.00 -6.52
CA THR A 5 -14.56 1.78 -7.30
C THR A 5 -15.99 1.24 -7.14
N LYS A 6 -16.68 1.04 -8.26
CA LYS A 6 -17.94 0.26 -8.32
C LYS A 6 -17.66 -1.05 -9.03
N THR A 7 -16.88 -1.92 -8.39
CA THR A 7 -16.61 -3.23 -8.96
C THR A 7 -17.59 -4.23 -8.37
N ALA A 8 -18.44 -4.83 -9.20
CA ALA A 8 -19.26 -5.97 -8.82
C ALA A 8 -18.30 -7.16 -8.61
N LEU A 9 -18.03 -7.52 -7.37
CA LEU A 9 -17.08 -8.60 -7.07
C LEU A 9 -17.79 -9.58 -6.14
N MET A 10 -17.82 -10.84 -6.54
CA MET A 10 -18.36 -12.00 -5.81
C MET A 10 -19.89 -12.06 -5.64
N SER A 11 -20.44 -13.24 -5.98
CA SER A 11 -21.82 -13.59 -5.66
C SER A 11 -21.87 -14.54 -4.47
N LEU A 12 -22.62 -14.19 -3.43
CA LEU A 12 -23.05 -15.17 -2.43
C LEU A 12 -24.38 -15.75 -2.91
N PHE A 13 -24.43 -17.06 -3.17
CA PHE A 13 -25.61 -17.75 -3.72
C PHE A 13 -26.14 -17.19 -5.07
N GLY A 14 -25.27 -16.63 -5.92
CA GLY A 14 -25.67 -16.07 -7.22
C GLY A 14 -26.19 -14.62 -7.18
N ILE A 15 -26.18 -13.96 -6.01
CA ILE A 15 -26.53 -12.54 -5.88
C ILE A 15 -25.24 -11.70 -5.91
N PRO A 16 -25.08 -10.75 -6.84
CA PRO A 16 -23.90 -9.90 -6.92
C PRO A 16 -23.78 -9.01 -5.68
N LEU A 17 -22.62 -9.05 -5.01
CA LEU A 17 -22.28 -8.14 -3.93
C LEU A 17 -21.55 -6.92 -4.49
N TRP A 18 -22.01 -5.73 -4.09
CA TRP A 18 -21.36 -4.46 -4.43
C TRP A 18 -20.38 -4.11 -3.31
N TYR A 19 -19.11 -3.94 -3.64
CA TYR A 19 -18.14 -3.39 -2.70
C TYR A 19 -18.09 -1.86 -2.85
N PHE A 20 -18.14 -1.16 -1.72
CA PHE A 20 -18.11 0.30 -1.65
C PHE A 20 -16.67 0.82 -1.56
N SER A 21 -16.49 2.07 -1.98
CA SER A 21 -15.24 2.81 -1.88
C SER A 21 -14.73 2.84 -0.44
N GLN A 22 -13.46 2.50 -0.24
CA GLN A 22 -12.83 2.49 1.07
C GLN A 22 -12.03 3.76 1.32
N SER A 23 -11.97 4.20 2.57
CA SER A 23 -11.09 5.26 3.03
C SER A 23 -9.63 4.78 3.07
N PRO A 24 -8.60 5.65 2.89
CA PRO A 24 -7.20 5.28 3.09
C PRO A 24 -6.89 4.58 4.41
N ARG A 25 -7.75 4.77 5.43
CA ARG A 25 -7.63 4.09 6.73
C ARG A 25 -7.60 2.57 6.64
N VAL A 26 -8.20 1.94 5.61
CA VAL A 26 -8.20 0.48 5.47
C VAL A 26 -6.80 -0.10 5.28
N VAL A 27 -5.87 0.69 4.72
CA VAL A 27 -4.49 0.26 4.43
C VAL A 27 -3.71 -0.14 5.69
N ILE A 28 -4.10 0.38 6.85
CA ILE A 28 -3.49 0.07 8.15
C ILE A 28 -4.37 -0.85 9.02
N GLN A 29 -5.48 -1.37 8.48
CA GLN A 29 -6.33 -2.35 9.16
C GLN A 29 -5.86 -3.78 8.89
N PRO A 30 -6.20 -4.76 9.75
CA PRO A 30 -5.74 -6.14 9.59
C PRO A 30 -6.46 -6.92 8.48
N ASP A 31 -7.68 -6.51 8.11
CA ASP A 31 -8.57 -7.29 7.27
C ASP A 31 -8.20 -7.24 5.78
N ILE A 32 -7.99 -8.41 5.18
CA ILE A 32 -7.70 -8.55 3.75
C ILE A 32 -8.67 -9.56 3.14
N TYR A 33 -9.68 -9.04 2.46
CA TYR A 33 -10.62 -9.79 1.65
C TYR A 33 -10.93 -8.99 0.38
N PRO A 34 -11.27 -9.64 -0.74
CA PRO A 34 -11.53 -8.95 -2.00
C PRO A 34 -12.47 -7.75 -1.84
N GLY A 35 -12.06 -6.60 -2.36
CA GLY A 35 -12.81 -5.34 -2.28
C GLY A 35 -12.51 -4.48 -1.04
N ASN A 36 -11.80 -5.00 -0.02
CA ASN A 36 -11.37 -4.21 1.14
C ASN A 36 -10.01 -3.53 0.92
N CYS A 37 -9.93 -2.68 -0.09
CA CYS A 37 -8.71 -1.94 -0.42
C CYS A 37 -9.02 -0.48 -0.68
N TRP A 38 -8.05 0.39 -0.38
CA TRP A 38 -8.15 1.79 -0.73
C TRP A 38 -7.77 1.99 -2.20
N ALA A 39 -8.70 2.50 -2.99
CA ALA A 39 -8.45 2.84 -4.38
C ALA A 39 -8.17 4.34 -4.56
N PHE A 40 -7.20 4.65 -5.42
CA PHE A 40 -6.96 5.99 -5.93
C PHE A 40 -6.91 5.98 -7.46
N LYS A 41 -7.26 7.11 -8.07
CA LYS A 41 -7.39 7.24 -9.53
C LYS A 41 -6.01 7.16 -10.20
N GLY A 42 -5.94 6.44 -11.32
CA GLY A 42 -4.73 6.24 -12.11
C GLY A 42 -3.74 5.28 -11.46
N SER A 43 -2.49 5.37 -11.89
CA SER A 43 -1.38 4.50 -11.49
C SER A 43 -0.37 5.15 -10.52
N GLN A 44 -0.59 6.42 -10.18
CA GLN A 44 0.29 7.22 -9.32
C GLN A 44 -0.49 7.81 -8.15
N GLY A 45 0.09 7.75 -6.96
CA GLY A 45 -0.55 8.22 -5.75
C GLY A 45 0.39 8.12 -4.55
N TYR A 46 -0.03 8.66 -3.41
CA TYR A 46 0.76 8.62 -2.19
C TYR A 46 -0.14 8.42 -0.96
N LEU A 47 0.42 7.83 0.08
CA LEU A 47 -0.20 7.63 1.39
C LEU A 47 0.79 8.07 2.47
N VAL A 48 0.40 9.01 3.31
CA VAL A 48 1.18 9.41 4.49
C VAL A 48 0.60 8.73 5.72
N VAL A 49 1.45 8.07 6.50
CA VAL A 49 1.09 7.36 7.72
C VAL A 49 1.91 7.91 8.88
N ARG A 50 1.22 8.39 9.92
CA ARG A 50 1.83 8.62 11.22
C ARG A 50 1.82 7.32 12.02
N LEU A 51 3.02 6.81 12.30
CA LEU A 51 3.26 5.61 13.05
C LEU A 51 2.89 5.80 14.53
N SER A 52 2.59 4.68 15.21
CA SER A 52 2.26 4.68 16.64
C SER A 52 3.43 5.13 17.53
N MET A 53 4.68 4.94 17.06
CA MET A 53 5.91 5.30 17.75
C MET A 53 6.93 5.83 16.73
N MET A 54 7.89 6.62 17.21
CA MET A 54 9.07 6.98 16.42
C MET A 54 10.01 5.76 16.38
N ILE A 55 10.40 5.34 15.18
CA ILE A 55 11.21 4.13 14.97
C ILE A 55 12.35 4.39 13.99
N HIS A 56 13.39 3.57 14.07
CA HIS A 56 14.40 3.35 13.03
C HIS A 56 13.83 2.35 12.00
N PRO A 57 13.35 2.79 10.82
CA PRO A 57 12.66 1.90 9.89
C PRO A 57 13.63 0.87 9.30
N ALA A 58 13.29 -0.41 9.45
CA ALA A 58 14.13 -1.54 9.00
C ALA A 58 13.54 -2.25 7.78
N ALA A 59 12.21 -2.36 7.70
CA ALA A 59 11.54 -3.02 6.59
C ALA A 59 10.12 -2.50 6.39
N PHE A 60 9.59 -2.75 5.20
CA PHE A 60 8.23 -2.44 4.80
C PHE A 60 7.55 -3.69 4.29
N THR A 61 6.24 -3.82 4.54
CA THR A 61 5.44 -4.90 3.94
C THR A 61 4.32 -4.31 3.14
N LEU A 62 4.19 -4.79 1.90
CA LEU A 62 3.06 -4.50 1.03
C LEU A 62 2.33 -5.81 0.75
N GLU A 63 1.02 -5.78 0.87
CA GLU A 63 0.18 -6.96 0.69
C GLU A 63 -0.96 -6.63 -0.26
N HIS A 64 -1.29 -7.58 -1.13
CA HIS A 64 -2.40 -7.50 -2.06
C HIS A 64 -3.07 -8.88 -2.15
N ILE A 65 -4.36 -8.95 -2.49
CA ILE A 65 -5.03 -10.24 -2.67
C ILE A 65 -4.29 -11.10 -3.71
N PRO A 66 -4.21 -12.43 -3.51
CA PRO A 66 -3.67 -13.33 -4.51
C PRO A 66 -4.58 -13.40 -5.74
N LYS A 67 -4.00 -13.72 -6.91
CA LYS A 67 -4.74 -13.88 -8.18
C LYS A 67 -5.90 -14.86 -8.09
N THR A 68 -5.76 -15.91 -7.27
CA THR A 68 -6.78 -16.94 -7.04
C THR A 68 -8.05 -16.42 -6.35
N LEU A 69 -7.96 -15.29 -5.63
CA LEU A 69 -9.11 -14.64 -5.01
C LEU A 69 -9.64 -13.45 -5.84
N SER A 70 -8.98 -13.12 -6.95
CA SER A 70 -9.45 -12.09 -7.87
C SER A 70 -10.55 -12.64 -8.79
N PRO A 71 -11.71 -11.98 -8.91
CA PRO A 71 -12.78 -12.42 -9.82
C PRO A 71 -12.39 -12.46 -11.30
N THR A 72 -11.38 -11.70 -11.70
CA THR A 72 -10.86 -11.70 -13.08
C THR A 72 -9.64 -12.61 -13.26
N GLY A 73 -9.19 -13.27 -12.19
CA GLY A 73 -7.96 -14.08 -12.17
C GLY A 73 -6.67 -13.26 -12.32
N ASN A 74 -6.75 -11.92 -12.27
CA ASN A 74 -5.59 -11.02 -12.35
C ASN A 74 -5.65 -9.91 -11.30
N ILE A 75 -4.52 -9.25 -11.06
CA ILE A 75 -4.39 -8.16 -10.08
C ILE A 75 -3.75 -6.93 -10.73
N SER A 76 -4.22 -6.55 -11.92
CA SER A 76 -3.67 -5.42 -12.67
C SER A 76 -3.73 -4.08 -11.91
N SER A 77 -4.64 -3.96 -10.94
CA SER A 77 -4.76 -2.78 -10.07
C SER A 77 -3.78 -2.78 -8.90
N ALA A 78 -3.01 -3.84 -8.71
CA ALA A 78 -2.00 -3.89 -7.65
C ALA A 78 -0.92 -2.82 -7.90
N PRO A 79 -0.39 -2.20 -6.84
CA PRO A 79 0.77 -1.33 -6.96
C PRO A 79 1.95 -2.11 -7.56
N LYS A 80 2.78 -1.43 -8.34
CA LYS A 80 3.98 -2.01 -8.95
C LYS A 80 5.21 -1.32 -8.41
N ASP A 81 5.65 -0.22 -9.02
CA ASP A 81 6.85 0.49 -8.59
C ASP A 81 6.48 1.51 -7.53
N PHE A 82 7.19 1.51 -6.41
CA PHE A 82 6.94 2.41 -5.29
C PHE A 82 8.21 2.78 -4.54
N ALA A 83 8.14 3.87 -3.78
CA ALA A 83 9.17 4.27 -2.84
C ALA A 83 8.56 4.57 -1.48
N VAL A 84 9.39 4.50 -0.45
CA VAL A 84 9.04 4.85 0.92
C VAL A 84 9.96 5.95 1.39
N TYR A 85 9.41 6.98 2.03
CA TYR A 85 10.13 8.14 2.54
C TYR A 85 9.84 8.34 4.02
N GLY A 86 10.84 8.79 4.77
CA GLY A 86 10.70 9.28 6.14
C GLY A 86 10.48 10.79 6.13
N LEU A 87 9.51 11.26 6.90
CA LEU A 87 9.20 12.68 7.08
C LEU A 87 9.46 13.07 8.53
N GLU A 88 10.16 14.19 8.74
CA GLU A 88 10.41 14.76 10.07
C GLU A 88 9.13 15.38 10.66
N ASN A 89 8.30 15.98 9.80
CA ASN A 89 7.02 16.57 10.18
C ASN A 89 6.01 16.55 9.03
N GLU A 90 4.77 16.90 9.32
CA GLU A 90 3.62 16.88 8.40
C GLU A 90 3.65 17.95 7.30
N TYR A 91 4.53 18.95 7.40
CA TYR A 91 4.66 20.05 6.44
C TYR A 91 5.84 19.86 5.47
N GLN A 92 6.64 18.81 5.65
CA GLN A 92 7.80 18.54 4.81
C GLN A 92 7.36 18.02 3.44
N GLU A 93 7.67 18.78 2.38
CA GLU A 93 7.33 18.41 1.00
C GLU A 93 8.22 17.28 0.45
N GLU A 94 9.50 17.26 0.84
CA GLU A 94 10.48 16.28 0.38
C GLU A 94 11.03 15.45 1.55
N GLY A 95 10.66 14.17 1.60
CA GLY A 95 11.14 13.23 2.61
C GLY A 95 12.49 12.57 2.29
N GLN A 96 13.07 11.97 3.31
CA GLN A 96 14.28 11.15 3.17
C GLN A 96 13.92 9.79 2.56
N LEU A 97 14.49 9.44 1.40
CA LEU A 97 14.24 8.15 0.74
C LEU A 97 14.71 6.97 1.62
N LEU A 98 13.79 6.13 2.06
CA LEU A 98 14.07 4.92 2.83
C LEU A 98 14.20 3.69 1.94
N GLY A 99 13.68 3.74 0.71
CA GLY A 99 13.89 2.68 -0.28
C GLY A 99 12.97 2.82 -1.47
N GLN A 100 13.33 2.13 -2.56
CA GLN A 100 12.56 2.03 -3.80
C GLN A 100 12.48 0.57 -4.20
N PHE A 101 11.28 0.13 -4.54
CA PHE A 101 10.92 -1.28 -4.64
C PHE A 101 9.91 -1.51 -5.76
N THR A 102 9.74 -2.77 -6.13
CA THR A 102 8.69 -3.24 -7.04
C THR A 102 7.93 -4.37 -6.37
N TYR A 103 6.61 -4.22 -6.22
CA TYR A 103 5.74 -5.31 -5.80
C TYR A 103 5.51 -6.27 -6.96
N ASP A 104 5.83 -7.55 -6.77
CA ASP A 104 5.75 -8.57 -7.81
C ASP A 104 4.35 -9.19 -7.87
N GLN A 105 3.60 -8.99 -8.97
CA GLN A 105 2.28 -9.61 -9.12
C GLN A 105 2.31 -11.14 -9.25
N ASP A 106 3.46 -11.73 -9.58
CA ASP A 106 3.65 -13.18 -9.70
C ASP A 106 4.26 -13.80 -8.44
N GLY A 107 4.64 -12.97 -7.47
CA GLY A 107 5.14 -13.39 -6.17
C GLY A 107 4.05 -13.71 -5.15
N GLU A 108 4.47 -13.89 -3.90
CA GLU A 108 3.57 -14.10 -2.78
C GLU A 108 2.66 -12.88 -2.54
N SER A 109 1.47 -13.12 -1.99
CA SER A 109 0.50 -12.06 -1.66
C SER A 109 1.08 -11.00 -0.72
N LEU A 110 1.82 -11.43 0.31
CA LEU A 110 2.51 -10.59 1.29
C LEU A 110 4.00 -10.52 0.93
N GLN A 111 4.50 -9.32 0.64
CA GLN A 111 5.90 -9.10 0.26
C GLN A 111 6.58 -8.13 1.22
N MET A 112 7.80 -8.48 1.63
CA MET A 112 8.61 -7.70 2.55
C MET A 112 9.83 -7.12 1.84
N PHE A 113 10.08 -5.84 2.10
CA PHE A 113 11.10 -5.03 1.44
C PHE A 113 12.02 -4.43 2.49
N GLN A 114 13.33 -4.66 2.36
CA GLN A 114 14.32 -4.16 3.33
C GLN A 114 14.62 -2.69 3.08
N ALA A 115 14.64 -1.89 4.14
CA ALA A 115 14.99 -0.48 4.03
C ALA A 115 16.47 -0.30 3.62
N LEU A 116 16.77 0.81 2.96
CA LEU A 116 18.14 1.21 2.64
C LEU A 116 18.91 1.45 3.93
N LYS A 117 20.01 0.71 4.12
CA LYS A 117 20.95 0.97 5.21
C LYS A 117 21.65 2.29 4.96
N ARG A 118 21.48 3.25 5.85
CA ARG A 118 22.18 4.54 5.82
C ARG A 118 23.13 4.67 7.02
N PRO A 119 24.23 5.42 6.87
CA PRO A 119 25.14 5.71 8.00
C PRO A 119 24.42 6.47 9.11
N ASP A 120 23.50 7.35 8.72
CA ASP A 120 22.66 8.11 9.61
C ASP A 120 21.42 7.27 9.89
N ASP A 121 21.40 6.67 11.07
CA ASP A 121 20.28 5.87 11.60
C ASP A 121 19.14 6.79 12.05
N THR A 122 18.57 7.54 11.12
CA THR A 122 17.53 8.53 11.41
C THR A 122 16.21 7.83 11.72
N ALA A 123 15.59 8.21 12.83
CA ALA A 123 14.29 7.72 13.23
C ALA A 123 13.16 8.60 12.68
N PHE A 124 12.02 7.97 12.36
CA PHE A 124 10.85 8.62 11.81
C PHE A 124 9.59 8.17 12.54
N GLN A 125 8.68 9.11 12.78
CA GLN A 125 7.30 8.81 13.17
C GLN A 125 6.33 8.95 11.99
N ILE A 126 6.70 9.65 10.92
CA ILE A 126 5.86 9.84 9.75
C ILE A 126 6.55 9.20 8.55
N VAL A 127 5.80 8.38 7.82
CA VAL A 127 6.28 7.67 6.63
C VAL A 127 5.33 7.93 5.48
N GLU A 128 5.88 8.25 4.31
CA GLU A 128 5.15 8.36 3.05
C GLU A 128 5.43 7.14 2.16
N LEU A 129 4.38 6.44 1.76
CA LEU A 129 4.39 5.47 0.67
C LEU A 129 3.99 6.18 -0.62
N ARG A 130 4.87 6.20 -1.62
CA ARG A 130 4.63 6.80 -2.93
C ARG A 130 4.59 5.72 -4.01
N ILE A 131 3.46 5.59 -4.70
CA ILE A 131 3.26 4.66 -5.81
C ILE A 131 3.51 5.39 -7.13
N PHE A 132 4.35 4.81 -7.98
CA PHE A 132 4.72 5.35 -9.29
C PHE A 132 4.03 4.65 -10.46
N SER A 133 3.64 3.39 -10.27
CA SER A 133 2.99 2.58 -11.30
C SER A 133 2.12 1.48 -10.68
N ASN A 134 1.24 0.90 -11.50
CA ASN A 134 0.49 -0.31 -11.19
C ASN A 134 0.75 -1.38 -12.26
N TRP A 135 0.10 -2.54 -12.11
CA TRP A 135 0.23 -3.67 -13.04
C TRP A 135 -0.66 -3.57 -14.29
N GLY A 136 -1.09 -2.36 -14.67
CA GLY A 136 -1.75 -2.08 -15.94
C GLY A 136 -3.26 -1.81 -15.87
N HIS A 137 -3.84 -1.67 -14.68
CA HIS A 137 -5.24 -1.25 -14.59
C HIS A 137 -5.38 0.22 -15.03
N PRO A 138 -6.24 0.53 -16.02
CA PRO A 138 -6.26 1.84 -16.66
C PRO A 138 -6.86 2.95 -15.79
N GLU A 139 -7.76 2.61 -14.87
CA GLU A 139 -8.55 3.62 -14.14
C GLU A 139 -8.07 3.92 -12.73
N TYR A 140 -7.51 2.94 -12.01
CA TYR A 140 -7.21 3.06 -10.59
C TYR A 140 -6.12 2.07 -10.15
N THR A 141 -5.59 2.31 -8.96
CA THR A 141 -4.70 1.39 -8.23
C THR A 141 -5.32 1.12 -6.86
N CYS A 142 -5.30 -0.14 -6.40
CA CYS A 142 -5.87 -0.54 -5.12
C CYS A 142 -4.79 -1.01 -4.15
N LEU A 143 -4.74 -0.38 -2.99
CA LEU A 143 -3.80 -0.67 -1.92
C LEU A 143 -4.54 -1.38 -0.78
N TYR A 144 -4.21 -2.65 -0.53
CA TYR A 144 -4.85 -3.44 0.52
C TYR A 144 -4.23 -3.17 1.89
N ARG A 145 -2.94 -3.46 2.07
CA ARG A 145 -2.29 -3.26 3.37
C ARG A 145 -0.83 -2.85 3.23
N PHE A 146 -0.45 -1.85 4.03
CA PHE A 146 0.92 -1.39 4.18
C PHE A 146 1.33 -1.48 5.65
N ARG A 147 2.51 -2.06 5.91
CA ARG A 147 3.08 -2.19 7.25
C ARG A 147 4.48 -1.62 7.26
N VAL A 148 4.82 -0.96 8.36
CA VAL A 148 6.15 -0.41 8.61
C VAL A 148 6.74 -1.10 9.82
N HIS A 149 7.96 -1.59 9.69
CA HIS A 149 8.68 -2.33 10.72
C HIS A 149 9.99 -1.63 11.04
N GLY A 150 10.39 -1.65 12.31
CA GLY A 150 11.62 -1.00 12.76
C GLY A 150 11.77 -1.08 14.27
N GLU A 151 12.86 -0.54 14.77
CA GLU A 151 13.17 -0.50 16.20
C GLU A 151 12.72 0.83 16.79
N PRO A 152 11.91 0.85 17.86
CA PRO A 152 11.55 2.09 18.54
C PRO A 152 12.77 2.82 19.09
N VAL A 153 12.75 4.16 18.99
CA VAL A 153 13.71 5.00 19.71
C VAL A 153 13.51 4.78 21.21
N LYS A 154 14.61 4.56 21.93
CA LYS A 154 14.59 4.37 23.40
C LYS A 154 14.33 5.68 24.15
#